data_AF-A0A832J4N9-F1
#
_entry.id   AF-A0A832J4N9-F1
#
_cell.length_a   1.000
_cell.length_b   1.000
_cell.length_c   1.000
_cell.angle_alpha   90.00
_cell.angle_beta   90.00
_cell.angle_gamma   90.00
#
_symmetry.space_group_name_H-M   'P 1'
#
loop_
_entity.id
_entity.type
_entity.pdbx_description
1 polymer ?
#
loop_
_entity_poly.entity_id
_entity_poly.type
_entity_poly.pdbx_seq_one_letter_code
_entity_poly.pdbx_strand_id
1 'polypeptide(L)'
;FCNRLAADEHPYFAGIATVRVSAHCLIRRDGELVQFVALDKRAWHAGESSFSGRTRCNDFSIGIELEGCDDEAYETAQYERLAELSHALMNCYAGITPGRIVGHCDIAPGRKTDPGQAFDWNYFRRLLAGEKR
;
A
#
# COMPACT_ATOMS: atom_id res chain seq x y z
N PHE A 1 -7.20 13.40 5.77
CA PHE A 1 -7.42 13.42 4.31
C PHE A 1 -8.88 13.82 4.05
N CYS A 2 -9.13 15.02 3.52
CA CYS A 2 -10.49 15.57 3.41
C CYS A 2 -11.11 15.46 2.00
N ASN A 3 -10.47 14.71 1.09
CA ASN A 3 -10.86 14.64 -0.33
C ASN A 3 -11.01 16.04 -0.97
N ARG A 4 -10.08 16.94 -0.63
CA ARG A 4 -9.98 18.31 -1.15
C ARG A 4 -8.60 18.46 -1.76
N LEU A 5 -8.47 18.07 -3.02
CA LEU A 5 -7.27 18.34 -3.80
C LEU A 5 -7.47 19.71 -4.48
N ALA A 6 -6.55 20.65 -4.27
CA ALA A 6 -6.53 21.90 -5.00
C ALA A 6 -6.07 21.61 -6.44
N ALA A 7 -7.01 21.50 -7.37
CA ALA A 7 -6.74 21.03 -8.73
C ALA A 7 -5.79 21.96 -9.52
N ASP A 8 -5.69 23.22 -9.10
CA ASP A 8 -4.89 24.29 -9.69
C ASP A 8 -3.48 24.42 -9.09
N GLU A 9 -3.18 23.71 -7.99
CA GLU A 9 -1.87 23.82 -7.30
C GLU A 9 -0.73 23.16 -8.09
N HIS A 10 -1.04 22.12 -8.89
CA HIS A 10 -0.05 21.45 -9.73
C HIS A 10 -0.71 20.88 -11.01
N PRO A 11 -0.08 20.94 -12.20
CA PRO A 11 -0.67 20.45 -13.45
C PRO A 11 -1.16 19.00 -13.40
N TYR A 12 -0.49 18.15 -12.62
CA TYR A 12 -0.90 16.76 -12.40
C TYR A 12 -2.23 16.63 -11.66
N PHE A 13 -2.52 17.54 -10.71
CA PHE A 13 -3.70 17.47 -9.86
C PHE A 13 -4.99 17.64 -10.64
N ALA A 14 -4.99 18.47 -11.69
CA ALA A 14 -6.13 18.64 -12.58
C ALA A 14 -6.64 17.30 -13.15
N GLY A 15 -5.72 16.38 -13.51
CA GLY A 15 -6.06 15.07 -14.07
C GLY A 15 -6.63 14.07 -13.07
N ILE A 16 -6.39 14.27 -11.76
CA ILE A 16 -6.82 13.34 -10.70
C ILE A 16 -7.87 13.93 -9.75
N ALA A 17 -8.23 15.22 -9.91
CA ALA A 17 -9.14 15.92 -9.01
C ALA A 17 -10.55 15.29 -8.92
N THR A 18 -10.99 14.60 -9.98
CA THR A 18 -12.28 13.91 -10.01
C THR A 18 -12.21 12.47 -9.52
N VAL A 19 -11.00 11.93 -9.35
CA VAL A 19 -10.80 10.54 -8.96
C VAL A 19 -11.05 10.42 -7.46
N ARG A 20 -11.85 9.42 -7.08
CA ARG A 20 -12.13 9.11 -5.68
C ARG A 20 -11.30 7.90 -5.27
N VAL A 21 -10.20 8.17 -4.57
CA VAL A 21 -9.27 7.15 -4.06
C VAL A 21 -9.03 7.35 -2.57
N SER A 22 -8.69 6.25 -1.91
CA SER A 22 -8.23 6.26 -0.53
C SER A 22 -7.43 4.99 -0.27
N ALA A 23 -6.50 5.07 0.69
CA ALA A 23 -5.84 3.93 1.28
C ALA A 23 -6.23 3.81 2.76
N HIS A 24 -5.92 2.68 3.39
CA HIS A 24 -6.09 2.58 4.84
C HIS A 24 -4.98 3.34 5.53
N CYS A 25 -3.74 3.10 5.10
CA CYS A 25 -2.55 3.67 5.70
C CYS A 25 -1.60 4.24 4.63
N LEU A 26 -0.82 5.24 5.02
CA LEU A 26 0.37 5.73 4.32
C LEU A 26 1.56 5.68 5.29
N ILE A 27 2.70 5.22 4.80
CA ILE A 27 3.99 5.30 5.51
C ILE A 27 4.89 6.28 4.76
N ARG A 28 5.19 7.39 5.40
CA ARG A 28 6.05 8.46 4.86
C ARG A 28 7.51 8.06 4.87
N ARG A 29 8.36 8.81 4.16
CA ARG A 29 9.80 8.52 4.05
C ARG A 29 10.50 8.38 5.40
N ASP A 30 10.10 9.16 6.40
CA ASP A 30 10.63 9.11 7.77
C ASP A 30 10.07 7.97 8.64
N GLY A 31 9.17 7.14 8.08
CA GLY A 31 8.48 6.07 8.79
C GLY A 31 7.22 6.51 9.55
N GLU A 32 6.78 7.77 9.45
CA GLU A 32 5.50 8.21 10.00
C GLU A 32 4.36 7.38 9.39
N LEU A 33 3.54 6.77 10.26
CA LEU A 33 2.33 6.03 9.85
C LEU A 33 1.12 6.94 9.99
N VAL A 34 0.46 7.22 8.87
CA VAL A 34 -0.78 8.00 8.81
C VAL A 34 -1.92 7.08 8.40
N GLN A 35 -3.01 7.06 9.18
CA GLN A 35 -4.21 6.29 8.85
C GLN A 35 -5.33 7.19 8.33
N PHE A 36 -5.96 6.79 7.21
CA PHE A 36 -7.06 7.53 6.59
C PHE A 36 -8.40 6.81 6.66
N VAL A 37 -8.40 5.48 6.55
CA VAL A 37 -9.60 4.64 6.58
C VAL A 37 -9.43 3.57 7.65
N ALA A 38 -10.49 3.31 8.42
CA ALA A 38 -10.50 2.23 9.40
C ALA A 38 -10.34 0.87 8.70
N LEU A 39 -9.59 -0.05 9.31
CA LEU A 39 -9.19 -1.33 8.71
C LEU A 39 -10.37 -2.29 8.45
N ASP A 40 -11.51 -2.06 9.12
CA ASP A 40 -12.77 -2.79 8.95
C ASP A 40 -13.70 -2.13 7.90
N LYS A 41 -13.26 -1.03 7.28
CA LYS A 41 -13.98 -0.32 6.22
C LYS A 41 -13.27 -0.50 4.90
N ARG A 42 -14.02 -0.27 3.82
CA ARG A 42 -13.52 -0.38 2.45
C ARG A 42 -12.84 0.92 2.02
N ALA A 43 -11.52 0.89 1.85
CA ALA A 43 -10.79 1.91 1.11
C ALA A 43 -10.87 1.69 -0.41
N TRP A 44 -10.50 2.71 -1.20
CA TRP A 44 -10.53 2.67 -2.67
C TRP A 44 -9.11 2.79 -3.25
N HIS A 45 -8.31 1.73 -3.08
CA HIS A 45 -6.89 1.73 -3.44
C HIS A 45 -6.58 0.83 -4.65
N ALA A 46 -7.25 -0.32 -4.78
CA ALA A 46 -6.90 -1.36 -5.74
C ALA A 46 -7.52 -1.19 -7.14
N GLY A 47 -8.56 -0.35 -7.29
CA GLY A 47 -9.30 -0.21 -8.55
C GLY A 47 -9.77 -1.56 -9.15
N GLU A 48 -9.76 -1.66 -10.48
CA GLU A 48 -9.95 -2.93 -11.19
C GLU A 48 -8.77 -3.87 -10.92
N SER A 49 -9.06 -5.01 -10.29
CA SER A 49 -8.06 -5.91 -9.72
C SER A 49 -8.63 -7.31 -9.46
N SER A 50 -7.73 -8.31 -9.40
CA SER A 50 -8.03 -9.70 -9.06
C SER A 50 -6.89 -10.35 -8.28
N PHE A 51 -7.22 -11.09 -7.22
CA PHE A 51 -6.26 -11.87 -6.44
C PHE A 51 -6.78 -13.30 -6.24
N SER A 52 -5.99 -14.30 -6.63
CA SER A 52 -6.37 -15.72 -6.57
C SER A 52 -7.74 -16.02 -7.17
N GLY A 53 -8.07 -15.39 -8.30
CA GLY A 53 -9.34 -15.56 -9.01
C GLY A 53 -10.52 -14.75 -8.46
N ARG A 54 -10.36 -14.06 -7.32
CA ARG A 54 -11.39 -13.17 -6.75
C ARG A 54 -11.15 -11.73 -7.19
N THR A 55 -12.13 -11.15 -7.88
CA THR A 55 -12.08 -9.76 -8.35
C THR A 55 -12.48 -8.76 -7.26
N ARG A 56 -12.22 -7.46 -7.52
CA ARG A 56 -12.54 -6.31 -6.64
C ARG A 56 -11.78 -6.37 -5.31
N CYS A 57 -10.45 -6.30 -5.36
CA CYS A 57 -9.61 -6.47 -4.18
C CYS A 57 -9.95 -5.52 -3.03
N ASN A 58 -10.42 -4.29 -3.31
CA ASN A 58 -10.92 -3.35 -2.28
C ASN A 58 -11.93 -3.99 -1.30
N ASP A 59 -12.68 -5.01 -1.72
CA ASP A 59 -13.72 -5.64 -0.90
C ASP A 59 -13.14 -6.60 0.17
N PHE A 60 -11.84 -6.94 0.09
CA PHE A 60 -11.20 -7.91 0.97
C PHE A 60 -9.70 -7.67 1.24
N SER A 61 -9.17 -6.49 0.91
CA SER A 61 -7.77 -6.13 1.14
C SER A 61 -7.62 -4.87 1.97
N ILE A 62 -6.47 -4.77 2.64
CA ILE A 62 -6.01 -3.56 3.32
C ILE A 62 -4.92 -2.92 2.46
N GLY A 63 -5.21 -1.77 1.85
CA GLY A 63 -4.23 -0.95 1.14
C GLY A 63 -3.32 -0.13 2.08
N ILE A 64 -2.01 -0.34 1.94
CA ILE A 64 -0.95 0.43 2.59
C ILE A 64 -0.12 1.09 1.50
N GLU A 65 -0.02 2.41 1.53
CA GLU A 65 0.82 3.20 0.62
C GLU A 65 2.18 3.47 1.26
N LEU A 66 3.24 3.45 0.46
CA LEU A 66 4.56 3.95 0.83
C LEU A 66 4.84 5.21 0.04
N GLU A 67 5.24 6.29 0.70
CA GLU A 67 5.71 7.50 0.01
C GLU A 67 6.98 7.17 -0.78
N GLY A 68 6.93 7.31 -2.10
CA GLY A 68 8.04 6.99 -3.01
C GLY A 68 7.58 6.83 -4.46
N CYS A 69 8.48 6.34 -5.31
CA CYS A 69 8.22 6.02 -6.70
C CYS A 69 8.88 4.69 -7.10
N ASP A 70 8.50 4.15 -8.26
CA ASP A 70 8.87 2.79 -8.68
C ASP A 70 10.38 2.56 -8.86
N ASP A 71 11.15 3.63 -9.09
CA ASP A 71 12.57 3.66 -9.41
C ASP A 71 13.46 4.28 -8.31
N GLU A 72 12.88 4.73 -7.19
CA GLU A 72 13.61 5.27 -6.04
C GLU A 72 13.55 4.32 -4.85
N ALA A 73 14.71 4.03 -4.25
CA ALA A 73 14.79 3.16 -3.08
C ALA A 73 13.92 3.70 -1.93
N TYR A 74 13.16 2.82 -1.29
CA TYR A 74 12.43 3.12 -0.06
C TYR A 74 13.37 3.18 1.15
N GLU A 75 13.03 4.00 2.14
CA GLU A 75 13.85 4.16 3.34
C GLU A 75 13.74 2.96 4.28
N THR A 76 14.81 2.69 5.04
CA THR A 76 14.81 1.66 6.10
C THR A 76 13.64 1.85 7.06
N ALA A 77 13.34 3.09 7.46
CA ALA A 77 12.24 3.41 8.38
C ALA A 77 10.87 3.00 7.81
N GLN A 78 10.69 3.05 6.48
CA GLN A 78 9.47 2.60 5.83
C GLN A 78 9.32 1.07 5.92
N TYR A 79 10.40 0.33 5.67
CA TYR A 79 10.38 -1.14 5.77
C TYR A 79 10.14 -1.62 7.20
N GLU A 80 10.79 -0.99 8.18
CA GLU A 80 10.59 -1.32 9.60
C GLU A 80 9.13 -1.08 10.02
N ARG A 81 8.58 0.10 9.70
CA ARG A 81 7.17 0.40 10.00
C ARG A 81 6.20 -0.49 9.24
N LEU A 82 6.50 -0.83 7.98
CA LEU A 82 5.66 -1.73 7.19
C LEU A 82 5.65 -3.15 7.79
N ALA A 83 6.81 -3.64 8.25
CA ALA A 83 6.90 -4.94 8.92
C ALA A 83 6.13 -4.95 10.24
N GLU A 84 6.29 -3.92 11.08
CA GLU A 84 5.52 -3.76 12.33
C GLU A 84 4.00 -3.77 12.08
N LEU A 85 3.54 -2.97 11.12
CA LEU A 85 2.13 -2.91 10.75
C LEU A 85 1.65 -4.26 10.20
N SER A 86 2.43 -4.91 9.35
CA SER A 86 2.09 -6.22 8.78
C SER A 86 1.93 -7.28 9.86
N HIS A 87 2.81 -7.31 10.86
CA HIS A 87 2.67 -8.21 12.00
C HIS A 87 1.38 -7.94 12.80
N ALA A 88 1.08 -6.67 13.08
CA ALA A 88 -0.15 -6.31 13.78
C ALA A 88 -1.40 -6.76 12.99
N LEU A 89 -1.42 -6.55 11.68
CA LEU A 89 -2.50 -6.98 10.80
C LEU A 89 -2.64 -8.51 10.76
N MET A 90 -1.53 -9.25 10.65
CA MET A 90 -1.55 -10.71 10.67
C MET A 90 -2.07 -11.27 12.00
N ASN A 91 -1.76 -10.62 13.12
CA ASN A 91 -2.27 -11.01 14.44
C ASN A 91 -3.76 -10.74 14.60
N CYS A 92 -4.27 -9.65 14.04
CA CYS A 92 -5.70 -9.30 14.10
C CYS A 92 -6.56 -10.06 13.08
N TYR A 93 -5.99 -10.39 11.92
CA TYR A 93 -6.71 -10.96 10.79
C TYR A 93 -6.02 -12.25 10.33
N ALA A 94 -6.49 -13.39 10.84
CA ALA A 94 -5.91 -14.71 10.52
C ALA A 94 -5.85 -15.05 9.02
N GLY A 95 -6.68 -14.38 8.19
CA GLY A 95 -6.67 -14.53 6.74
C GLY A 95 -5.51 -13.81 6.03
N ILE A 96 -4.79 -12.93 6.73
CA ILE A 96 -3.59 -12.25 6.23
C ILE A 96 -2.39 -13.11 6.63
N THR A 97 -1.76 -13.73 5.64
CA THR A 97 -0.54 -14.53 5.82
C THR A 97 0.58 -13.89 5.03
N PRO A 98 1.87 -14.23 5.29
CA PRO A 98 2.97 -13.65 4.52
C PRO A 98 2.77 -13.80 3.01
N GLY A 99 2.36 -14.97 2.53
CA GLY A 99 2.12 -15.23 1.11
C GLY A 99 0.94 -14.46 0.48
N ARG A 100 0.16 -13.71 1.26
CA ARG A 100 -0.96 -12.88 0.78
C ARG A 100 -0.67 -11.37 0.83
N ILE A 101 0.56 -11.00 1.19
CA ILE A 101 1.06 -9.63 1.03
C ILE A 101 1.67 -9.55 -0.37
N VAL A 102 1.09 -8.71 -1.22
CA VAL A 102 1.42 -8.59 -2.65
C VAL A 102 1.44 -7.12 -3.07
N GLY A 103 2.09 -6.83 -4.20
CA GLY A 103 2.09 -5.51 -4.82
C GLY A 103 0.79 -5.23 -5.56
N HIS A 104 0.57 -3.96 -5.91
CA HIS A 104 -0.57 -3.58 -6.75
C HIS A 104 -0.41 -4.12 -8.18
N CYS A 105 0.84 -4.17 -8.67
CA CYS A 105 1.20 -4.78 -9.94
C CYS A 105 0.80 -6.27 -10.03
N ASP A 106 0.82 -7.01 -8.93
CA ASP A 106 0.46 -8.44 -8.89
C ASP A 106 -1.06 -8.65 -9.07
N ILE A 107 -1.88 -7.72 -8.57
CA ILE A 107 -3.35 -7.82 -8.63
C ILE A 107 -3.97 -7.09 -9.82
N ALA A 108 -3.18 -6.25 -10.50
CA ALA A 108 -3.61 -5.45 -11.65
C ALA A 108 -2.51 -5.36 -12.75
N PRO A 109 -2.04 -6.52 -13.27
CA PRO A 109 -0.95 -6.56 -14.23
C PRO A 109 -1.31 -5.81 -15.52
N GLY A 110 -0.35 -5.05 -16.05
CA GLY A 110 -0.53 -4.20 -17.23
C GLY A 110 -1.24 -2.86 -16.97
N ARG A 111 -1.87 -2.67 -15.80
CA ARG A 111 -2.48 -1.40 -15.39
C ARG A 111 -1.65 -0.66 -14.34
N LYS A 112 -1.03 -1.39 -13.42
CA LYS A 112 -0.27 -0.83 -12.29
C LYS A 112 1.11 -1.45 -12.18
N THR A 113 2.06 -0.65 -11.71
CA THR A 113 3.48 -0.98 -11.61
C THR A 113 3.99 -0.93 -10.18
N ASP A 114 3.31 -0.18 -9.31
CA ASP A 114 3.60 -0.06 -7.88
C ASP A 114 3.50 -1.40 -7.12
N PRO A 115 4.38 -1.66 -6.14
CA PRO A 115 5.36 -0.74 -5.54
C PRO A 115 6.68 -0.58 -6.34
N GLY A 116 6.74 -1.13 -7.56
CA GLY A 116 7.86 -0.95 -8.47
C GLY A 116 9.07 -1.82 -8.16
N GLN A 117 10.09 -1.67 -9.01
CA GLN A 117 11.34 -2.43 -8.89
C GLN A 117 12.19 -2.02 -7.68
N ALA A 118 11.99 -0.79 -7.17
CA ALA A 118 12.72 -0.27 -6.03
C ALA A 118 12.25 -0.86 -4.68
N PHE A 119 11.11 -1.56 -4.66
CA PHE A 119 10.67 -2.27 -3.45
C PHE A 119 11.40 -3.61 -3.31
N ASP A 120 12.29 -3.69 -2.32
CA ASP A 120 13.04 -4.89 -1.97
C ASP A 120 12.17 -5.85 -1.16
N TRP A 121 11.44 -6.71 -1.88
CA TRP A 121 10.64 -7.79 -1.30
C TRP A 121 11.47 -8.70 -0.39
N ASN A 122 12.72 -9.01 -0.74
CA ASN A 122 13.54 -9.91 0.08
C ASN A 122 13.87 -9.27 1.43
N TYR A 123 14.20 -7.98 1.43
CA TYR A 123 14.45 -7.26 2.67
C TYR A 123 13.19 -7.17 3.54
N PHE A 124 12.05 -6.80 2.97
CA PHE A 124 10.78 -6.79 3.68
C PHE A 124 10.45 -8.16 4.29
N ARG A 125 10.63 -9.26 3.54
CA ARG A 125 10.36 -10.62 4.01
C ARG A 125 11.26 -11.06 5.16
N ARG A 126 12.54 -10.68 5.16
CA ARG A 126 13.46 -10.93 6.29
C ARG A 126 12.97 -10.23 7.56
N LEU A 127 12.60 -8.97 7.46
CA LEU A 127 12.05 -8.22 8.60
C LEU A 127 10.78 -8.88 9.13
N LEU A 128 9.89 -9.32 8.24
CA LEU A 128 8.65 -10.03 8.59
C LEU A 128 8.90 -11.42 9.20
N ALA A 129 10.05 -12.04 8.95
CA ALA A 129 10.46 -13.30 9.59
C ALA A 129 11.10 -13.08 10.97
N GLY A 130 11.30 -11.83 11.40
CA GLY A 130 12.01 -11.49 12.63
C GLY A 130 13.54 -11.54 12.51
N GLU A 131 14.06 -11.68 11.29
CA GLU A 131 15.50 -11.63 11.02
C GLU A 131 15.95 -10.16 10.97
N LYS A 132 16.47 -9.67 12.10
CA LYS A 132 17.23 -8.41 12.14
C LYS A 132 18.68 -8.73 11.75
N ARG A 133 19.30 -7.86 10.95
CA ARG A 133 20.71 -7.97 10.54
C ARG A 133 21.62 -8.30 11.72
#